data_AF-A0A6N7TV14-F1
#
_entry.id   AF-A0A6N7TV14-F1
#
_cell.length_a   1.000
_cell.length_b   1.000
_cell.length_c   1.000
_cell.angle_alpha   90.00
_cell.angle_beta   90.00
_cell.angle_gamma   90.00
#
_symmetry.space_group_name_H-M   'P 1'
#
loop_
_entity.id
_entity.type
_entity.pdbx_description
1 polymer ?
#
loop_
_entity_poly.entity_id
_entity_poly.type
_entity_poly.pdbx_seq_one_letter_code
_entity_poly.pdbx_strand_id
1 'polypeptide(L)'
;MMTAATMTNNHVLSVDDRKQAVGRYANYRIGKLQYAYTVQASSVARAHLALLRRGIDDGRVRWMNVGFDLYEDWPQDTLGNPALDNDPNIVTETRAIATALQMYALHQQSKSQGMAWMSDRKGTGNGAEAKQRAQSEHFRYSFGRACRMIDADQDGSKATPVLRRLQIMEDAPDFDGIRHQLYSLIRMMRNQDVKLDYQAFAQDLYLLQLSGRRASVFHRWARQYYAVHKTAETKEGEKAKRTAEVQQHGQ
;
A
#
# COMPACT_ATOMS: atom_id res chain seq x y z
N MET A 1 12.62 -53.45 -4.45
CA MET A 1 12.61 -52.54 -5.62
C MET A 1 12.16 -51.17 -5.14
N MET A 2 13.11 -50.26 -4.91
CA MET A 2 12.87 -48.83 -4.69
C MET A 2 12.89 -48.13 -6.05
N THR A 3 11.92 -47.26 -6.32
CA THR A 3 12.06 -45.80 -6.35
C THR A 3 10.80 -45.17 -6.95
N ALA A 4 9.99 -44.53 -6.10
CA ALA A 4 9.01 -43.56 -6.57
C ALA A 4 9.74 -42.22 -6.72
N ALA A 5 9.91 -41.77 -7.96
CA ALA A 5 10.41 -40.44 -8.25
C ALA A 5 9.37 -39.41 -7.81
N THR A 6 9.62 -38.75 -6.69
CA THR A 6 8.92 -37.52 -6.30
C THR A 6 9.23 -36.46 -7.35
N MET A 7 8.34 -36.28 -8.33
CA MET A 7 8.36 -35.13 -9.22
C MET A 7 7.99 -33.90 -8.41
N THR A 8 8.99 -33.26 -7.78
CA THR A 8 8.88 -31.89 -7.30
C THR A 8 8.74 -31.00 -8.53
N ASN A 9 7.50 -30.64 -8.86
CA ASN A 9 7.19 -29.69 -9.91
C ASN A 9 7.72 -28.32 -9.46
N ASN A 10 8.97 -28.02 -9.81
CA ASN A 10 9.71 -26.84 -9.37
C ASN A 10 9.22 -25.62 -10.18
N HIS A 11 8.00 -25.17 -9.94
CA HIS A 11 7.46 -23.98 -10.58
C HIS A 11 8.20 -22.75 -10.04
N VAL A 12 9.15 -22.23 -10.83
CA VAL A 12 9.80 -20.95 -10.53
C VAL A 12 8.73 -19.86 -10.54
N LEU A 13 8.45 -19.28 -9.37
CA LEU A 13 7.45 -18.22 -9.24
C LEU A 13 7.85 -17.00 -10.09
N SER A 14 6.91 -16.51 -10.91
CA SER A 14 7.14 -15.31 -11.70
C SER A 14 7.23 -14.07 -10.81
N VAL A 15 7.77 -12.97 -11.34
CA VAL A 15 7.76 -11.66 -10.65
C VAL A 15 6.34 -11.26 -10.24
N ASP A 16 5.35 -11.58 -11.07
CA ASP A 16 3.95 -11.25 -10.79
C ASP A 16 3.36 -12.15 -9.69
N ASP A 17 3.70 -13.44 -9.66
CA ASP A 17 3.29 -14.35 -8.58
C ASP A 17 3.86 -13.89 -7.24
N ARG A 18 5.16 -13.58 -7.22
CA ARG A 18 5.87 -13.07 -6.03
C ARG A 18 5.30 -11.74 -5.55
N LYS A 19 5.08 -10.80 -6.47
CA LYS A 19 4.39 -9.53 -6.20
C LYS A 19 3.04 -9.79 -5.51
N GLN A 20 2.21 -10.65 -6.08
CA GLN A 20 0.90 -10.95 -5.50
C GLN A 20 1.01 -11.62 -4.13
N ALA A 21 1.98 -12.53 -3.94
CA ALA A 21 2.25 -13.18 -2.66
C ALA A 21 2.67 -12.17 -1.59
N VAL A 22 3.61 -11.26 -1.89
CA VAL A 22 4.03 -10.17 -1.00
C VAL A 22 2.85 -9.31 -0.57
N GLY A 23 2.05 -8.85 -1.53
CA GLY A 23 0.88 -8.01 -1.24
C GLY A 23 -0.12 -8.71 -0.33
N ARG A 24 -0.50 -9.95 -0.68
CA ARG A 24 -1.47 -10.74 0.09
C ARG A 24 -0.98 -10.99 1.52
N TYR A 25 0.28 -11.35 1.69
CA TYR A 25 0.84 -11.65 3.01
C TYR A 25 0.94 -10.39 3.88
N ALA A 26 1.45 -9.28 3.33
CA ALA A 26 1.51 -8.01 4.05
C ALA A 26 0.12 -7.56 4.50
N ASN A 27 -0.89 -7.64 3.62
CA ASN A 27 -2.27 -7.27 3.94
C ASN A 27 -2.88 -8.18 5.03
N TYR A 28 -2.60 -9.49 4.99
CA TYR A 28 -3.03 -10.42 6.02
C TYR A 28 -2.44 -10.07 7.39
N ARG A 29 -1.12 -9.87 7.48
CA ARG A 29 -0.44 -9.50 8.74
C ARG A 29 -0.93 -8.16 9.28
N ILE A 30 -1.03 -7.15 8.43
CA ILE A 30 -1.55 -5.83 8.80
C ILE A 30 -3.01 -5.93 9.26
N GLY A 31 -3.84 -6.74 8.60
CA GLY A 31 -5.22 -6.99 9.01
C GLY A 31 -5.33 -7.58 10.42
N LYS A 32 -4.50 -8.58 10.75
CA LYS A 32 -4.44 -9.16 12.11
C LYS A 32 -4.02 -8.11 13.16
N LEU A 33 -2.96 -7.37 12.88
CA LEU A 33 -2.49 -6.29 13.76
C LEU A 33 -3.55 -5.20 13.96
N GLN A 34 -4.20 -4.79 12.88
CA GLN A 34 -5.26 -3.78 12.91
C GLN A 34 -6.42 -4.25 13.77
N TYR A 35 -6.96 -5.44 13.50
CA TYR A 35 -8.09 -5.99 14.24
C TYR A 35 -7.77 -6.13 15.74
N ALA A 36 -6.60 -6.67 16.08
CA ALA A 36 -6.17 -6.83 17.47
C ALA A 36 -6.01 -5.47 18.17
N TYR A 37 -5.51 -4.45 17.47
CA TYR A 37 -5.32 -3.11 18.03
C TYR A 37 -6.62 -2.31 18.16
N THR A 38 -7.47 -2.28 17.13
CA THR A 38 -8.65 -1.40 17.06
C THR A 38 -9.91 -2.03 17.64
N VAL A 39 -10.09 -3.35 17.49
CA VAL A 39 -11.32 -4.05 17.93
C VAL A 39 -11.10 -4.73 19.28
N GLN A 40 -9.98 -5.43 19.45
CA GLN A 40 -9.70 -6.16 20.70
C GLN A 40 -8.98 -5.33 21.76
N ALA A 41 -8.56 -4.11 21.43
CA ALA A 41 -7.78 -3.24 22.31
C ALA A 41 -6.53 -3.93 22.94
N SER A 42 -5.92 -4.87 22.20
CA SER A 42 -4.86 -5.76 22.70
C SER A 42 -3.60 -4.98 23.08
N SER A 43 -3.14 -5.16 24.32
CA SER A 43 -1.87 -4.60 24.81
C SER A 43 -0.66 -5.20 24.07
N VAL A 44 -0.74 -6.47 23.66
CA VAL A 44 0.28 -7.15 22.86
C VAL A 44 0.39 -6.51 21.48
N ALA A 45 -0.74 -6.26 20.81
CA ALA A 45 -0.74 -5.57 19.51
C ALA A 45 -0.17 -4.14 19.62
N ARG A 46 -0.47 -3.42 20.71
CA ARG A 46 0.14 -2.10 20.98
C ARG A 46 1.66 -2.19 21.10
N ALA A 47 2.17 -3.21 21.81
CA ALA A 47 3.60 -3.45 21.97
C ALA A 47 4.28 -3.80 20.64
N HIS A 48 3.69 -4.67 19.83
CA HIS A 48 4.22 -5.04 18.51
C HIS A 48 4.28 -3.83 17.58
N LEU A 49 3.21 -3.03 17.49
CA LEU A 49 3.23 -1.79 16.70
C LEU A 49 4.29 -0.80 17.21
N ALA A 50 4.57 -0.76 18.52
CA ALA A 50 5.66 0.06 19.06
C ALA A 50 7.05 -0.48 18.67
N LEU A 51 7.25 -1.79 18.66
CA LEU A 51 8.48 -2.43 18.21
C LEU A 51 8.73 -2.20 16.72
N LEU A 52 7.70 -2.36 15.88
CA LEU A 52 7.76 -2.11 14.43
C LEU A 52 8.17 -0.67 14.10
N ARG A 53 7.78 0.32 14.93
CA ARG A 53 8.15 1.73 14.73
C ARG A 53 9.63 2.03 15.01
N ARG A 54 10.36 1.15 15.69
CA ARG A 54 11.78 1.40 16.01
C ARG A 54 12.63 1.38 14.74
N GLY A 55 13.49 2.39 14.58
CA GLY A 55 14.37 2.54 13.40
C GLY A 55 13.75 3.28 12.22
N ILE A 56 12.50 3.75 12.34
CA ILE A 56 11.90 4.58 11.29
C ILE A 56 12.64 5.92 11.13
N ASP A 57 13.05 6.53 12.24
CA ASP A 57 13.70 7.86 12.23
C ASP A 57 15.14 7.85 11.69
N ASP A 58 15.84 6.73 11.80
CA ASP A 58 17.19 6.54 11.26
C ASP A 58 17.21 5.77 9.92
N GLY A 59 16.04 5.47 9.38
CA GLY A 59 15.85 4.79 8.10
C GLY A 59 16.17 3.29 8.09
N ARG A 60 16.48 2.66 9.23
CA ARG A 60 16.91 1.25 9.28
C ARG A 60 15.79 0.28 9.66
N VAL A 61 15.76 -0.88 9.01
CA VAL A 61 14.93 -2.00 9.48
C VAL A 61 15.62 -2.62 10.69
N ARG A 62 14.94 -2.62 11.84
CA ARG A 62 15.40 -3.32 13.05
C ARG A 62 14.90 -4.76 13.00
N TRP A 63 15.62 -5.64 12.30
CA TRP A 63 15.17 -7.01 11.99
C TRP A 63 14.71 -7.82 13.20
N MET A 64 15.38 -7.71 14.36
CA MET A 64 14.95 -8.39 15.58
C MET A 64 13.60 -7.91 16.12
N ASN A 65 13.21 -6.67 15.83
CA ASN A 65 11.91 -6.13 16.24
C ASN A 65 10.81 -6.49 15.24
N VAL A 66 11.15 -6.53 13.94
CA VAL A 66 10.19 -6.81 12.86
C VAL A 66 9.98 -8.32 12.66
N GLY A 67 10.98 -9.13 13.01
CA GLY A 67 11.03 -10.56 12.71
C GLY A 67 9.84 -11.35 13.26
N PHE A 68 9.35 -11.01 14.45
CA PHE A 68 8.15 -11.65 15.01
C PHE A 68 6.94 -11.47 14.08
N ASP A 69 6.61 -10.21 13.77
CA ASP A 69 5.47 -9.87 12.92
C ASP A 69 5.68 -10.23 11.43
N LEU A 70 6.93 -10.48 11.03
CA LEU A 70 7.28 -10.87 9.67
C LEU A 70 7.19 -12.38 9.47
N TYR A 71 7.68 -13.19 10.41
CA TYR A 71 7.91 -14.63 10.18
C TYR A 71 6.89 -15.58 10.83
N GLU A 72 6.13 -15.14 11.84
CA GLU A 72 5.21 -16.02 12.60
C GLU A 72 4.23 -16.84 11.75
N ASP A 73 3.78 -16.33 10.59
CA ASP A 73 2.86 -17.00 9.65
C ASP A 73 3.44 -17.00 8.21
N TRP A 74 4.76 -17.11 8.04
CA TRP A 74 5.38 -16.94 6.73
C TRP A 74 4.87 -17.97 5.69
N PRO A 75 4.35 -17.54 4.52
CA PRO A 75 3.70 -18.43 3.56
C PRO A 75 4.73 -19.08 2.64
N GLN A 76 5.42 -20.09 3.14
CA GLN A 76 6.53 -20.77 2.47
C GLN A 76 6.18 -21.29 1.07
N ASP A 77 4.94 -21.72 0.86
CA ASP A 77 4.47 -22.22 -0.45
C ASP A 77 4.44 -21.13 -1.54
N THR A 78 4.35 -19.86 -1.16
CA THR A 78 4.21 -18.72 -2.10
C THR A 78 5.36 -17.72 -2.06
N LEU A 79 6.15 -17.71 -0.98
CA LEU A 79 7.31 -16.82 -0.81
C LEU A 79 8.62 -17.60 -0.59
N GLY A 80 8.60 -18.93 -0.67
CA GLY A 80 9.77 -19.76 -0.42
C GLY A 80 10.18 -19.80 1.05
N ASN A 81 11.29 -20.50 1.34
CA ASN A 81 11.79 -20.68 2.70
C ASN A 81 12.63 -19.46 3.13
N PRO A 82 12.20 -18.69 4.14
CA PRO A 82 12.89 -17.46 4.56
C PRO A 82 14.26 -17.73 5.21
N ALA A 83 14.57 -19.00 5.55
CA ALA A 83 15.88 -19.40 6.05
C ALA A 83 16.96 -19.48 4.95
N LEU A 84 16.56 -19.43 3.66
CA LEU A 84 17.49 -19.41 2.53
C LEU A 84 17.90 -17.96 2.23
N ASP A 85 18.92 -17.48 2.94
CA ASP A 85 19.42 -16.10 2.86
C ASP A 85 20.18 -15.76 1.56
N ASN A 86 20.45 -16.77 0.74
CA ASN A 86 21.12 -16.64 -0.55
C ASN A 86 20.16 -16.47 -1.74
N ASP A 87 18.83 -16.51 -1.55
CA ASP A 87 17.86 -16.19 -2.60
C ASP A 87 17.60 -14.66 -2.63
N PRO A 88 18.03 -13.95 -3.70
CA PRO A 88 17.79 -12.51 -3.82
C PRO A 88 16.30 -12.12 -3.81
N ASN A 89 15.42 -13.04 -4.19
CA ASN A 89 13.98 -12.79 -4.16
C ASN A 89 13.47 -12.71 -2.72
N ILE A 90 13.87 -13.65 -1.85
CA ILE A 90 13.49 -13.66 -0.44
C ILE A 90 13.95 -12.37 0.25
N VAL A 91 15.18 -11.90 -0.06
CA VAL A 91 15.70 -10.62 0.46
C VAL A 91 14.81 -9.44 0.05
N THR A 92 14.36 -9.42 -1.20
CA THR A 92 13.52 -8.34 -1.75
C THR A 92 12.10 -8.37 -1.16
N GLU A 93 11.53 -9.57 -1.03
CA GLU A 93 10.19 -9.82 -0.48
C GLU A 93 10.13 -9.47 1.02
N THR A 94 11.06 -9.99 1.81
CA THR A 94 11.15 -9.70 3.25
C THR A 94 11.33 -8.20 3.51
N ARG A 95 12.17 -7.51 2.72
CA ARG A 95 12.36 -6.06 2.83
C ARG A 95 11.10 -5.27 2.50
N ALA A 96 10.34 -5.68 1.47
CA ALA A 96 9.07 -5.05 1.11
C ALA A 96 8.02 -5.22 2.21
N ILE A 97 7.85 -6.44 2.73
CA ILE A 97 6.87 -6.75 3.78
C ILE A 97 7.26 -6.06 5.09
N ALA A 98 8.53 -6.12 5.50
CA ALA A 98 9.03 -5.42 6.67
C ALA A 98 8.76 -3.92 6.58
N THR A 99 9.06 -3.29 5.43
CA THR A 99 8.79 -1.87 5.21
C THR A 99 7.29 -1.57 5.30
N ALA A 100 6.41 -2.39 4.71
CA ALA A 100 4.97 -2.22 4.80
C ALA A 100 4.46 -2.29 6.26
N LEU A 101 4.98 -3.25 7.05
CA LEU A 101 4.64 -3.38 8.48
C LEU A 101 5.09 -2.15 9.29
N GLN A 102 6.31 -1.66 9.07
CA GLN A 102 6.81 -0.44 9.73
C GLN A 102 5.98 0.79 9.35
N MET A 103 5.66 0.96 8.07
CA MET A 103 4.82 2.05 7.56
C MET A 103 3.41 1.97 8.15
N TYR A 104 2.81 0.78 8.23
CA TYR A 104 1.53 0.59 8.89
C TYR A 104 1.58 0.94 10.37
N ALA A 105 2.61 0.48 11.09
CA ALA A 105 2.76 0.77 12.51
C ALA A 105 2.93 2.26 12.80
N LEU A 106 3.60 3.00 11.91
CA LEU A 106 3.67 4.46 11.92
C LEU A 106 2.30 5.09 11.64
N HIS A 107 1.60 4.60 10.62
CA HIS A 107 0.30 5.12 10.19
C HIS A 107 -0.77 4.94 11.28
N GLN A 108 -0.85 3.76 11.89
CA GLN A 108 -1.83 3.41 12.92
C GLN A 108 -1.57 4.08 14.28
N GLN A 109 -0.40 4.69 14.49
CA GLN A 109 -0.03 5.26 15.78
C GLN A 109 -1.03 6.32 16.26
N SER A 110 -1.56 6.12 17.46
CA SER A 110 -2.52 7.02 18.11
C SER A 110 -3.83 7.20 17.34
N LYS A 111 -4.19 6.25 16.46
CA LYS A 111 -5.46 6.25 15.71
C LYS A 111 -6.38 5.14 16.21
N SER A 112 -7.58 5.47 16.66
CA SER A 112 -8.57 4.48 17.11
C SER A 112 -9.20 3.73 15.94
N GLN A 113 -9.41 4.38 14.79
CA GLN A 113 -9.85 3.73 13.56
C GLN A 113 -8.69 3.05 12.81
N GLY A 114 -9.01 2.00 12.04
CA GLY A 114 -8.06 1.34 11.16
C GLY A 114 -7.58 2.23 10.01
N MET A 115 -6.27 2.38 9.88
CA MET A 115 -5.61 3.16 8.81
C MET A 115 -5.32 2.35 7.55
N ALA A 116 -5.20 1.02 7.67
CA ALA A 116 -5.20 0.15 6.52
C ALA A 116 -6.64 -0.06 6.05
N TRP A 117 -6.89 0.28 4.78
CA TRP A 117 -8.13 -0.14 4.14
C TRP A 117 -8.08 -1.65 3.90
N MET A 118 -9.12 -2.34 4.35
CA MET A 118 -9.29 -3.77 4.18
C MET A 118 -10.51 -3.99 3.28
N SER A 119 -10.30 -4.61 2.12
CA SER A 119 -11.41 -4.99 1.24
C SER A 119 -12.35 -5.96 1.96
N ASP A 120 -13.64 -5.62 2.01
CA ASP A 120 -14.66 -6.51 2.53
C ASP A 120 -14.97 -7.60 1.49
N ARG A 121 -14.23 -8.71 1.55
CA ARG A 121 -14.44 -9.87 0.66
C ARG A 121 -15.77 -10.58 0.90
N LYS A 122 -16.53 -10.27 1.97
CA LYS A 122 -17.78 -10.98 2.28
C LYS A 122 -18.94 -10.59 1.36
N GLY A 123 -18.79 -9.58 0.50
CA GLY A 123 -19.87 -9.08 -0.37
C GLY A 123 -19.61 -9.12 -1.88
N THR A 124 -18.48 -9.63 -2.36
CA THR A 124 -18.15 -9.56 -3.79
C THR A 124 -18.70 -10.75 -4.54
N GLY A 125 -19.90 -10.62 -5.13
CA GLY A 125 -20.33 -11.52 -6.19
C GLY A 125 -19.33 -11.52 -7.36
N ASN A 126 -19.30 -12.57 -8.17
CA ASN A 126 -18.36 -12.66 -9.31
C ASN A 126 -18.74 -11.81 -10.53
N GLY A 127 -19.81 -11.01 -10.41
CA GLY A 127 -20.36 -10.17 -11.49
C GLY A 127 -19.49 -8.96 -11.84
N ALA A 128 -19.71 -8.41 -13.04
CA ALA A 128 -18.98 -7.25 -13.55
C ALA A 128 -19.11 -6.02 -12.62
N GLU A 129 -20.29 -5.80 -12.04
CA GLU A 129 -20.51 -4.68 -11.11
C GLU A 129 -19.69 -4.79 -9.83
N ALA A 130 -19.57 -5.98 -9.25
CA ALA A 130 -18.79 -6.20 -8.06
C ALA A 130 -17.29 -6.00 -8.34
N LYS A 131 -16.80 -6.46 -9.50
CA LYS A 131 -15.44 -6.18 -9.96
C LYS A 131 -15.20 -4.68 -10.14
N GLN A 132 -16.16 -3.97 -10.73
CA GLN A 132 -16.08 -2.52 -10.91
C GLN A 132 -16.04 -1.77 -9.57
N ARG A 133 -16.89 -2.17 -8.61
CA ARG A 133 -16.89 -1.60 -7.25
C ARG A 133 -15.55 -1.82 -6.55
N ALA A 134 -15.04 -3.05 -6.56
CA ALA A 134 -13.74 -3.37 -5.97
C ALA A 134 -12.62 -2.54 -6.62
N GLN A 135 -12.62 -2.40 -7.94
CA GLN A 135 -11.62 -1.60 -8.65
C GLN A 135 -11.68 -0.11 -8.27
N SER A 136 -12.88 0.44 -8.09
CA SER A 136 -13.09 1.81 -7.63
C SER A 136 -12.62 2.02 -6.18
N GLU A 137 -12.83 1.05 -5.30
CA GLU A 137 -12.32 1.12 -3.92
C GLU A 137 -10.79 1.02 -3.87
N HIS A 138 -10.19 0.05 -4.57
CA HIS A 138 -8.74 -0.05 -4.69
C HIS A 138 -8.13 1.26 -5.22
N PHE A 139 -8.78 1.91 -6.19
CA PHE A 139 -8.35 3.22 -6.67
C PHE A 139 -8.45 4.30 -5.58
N ARG A 140 -9.57 4.36 -4.85
CA ARG A 140 -9.80 5.35 -3.77
C ARG A 140 -8.74 5.30 -2.69
N TYR A 141 -8.27 4.10 -2.33
CA TYR A 141 -7.27 3.88 -1.28
C TYR A 141 -5.86 3.63 -1.82
N SER A 142 -5.65 3.78 -3.14
CA SER A 142 -4.33 3.62 -3.76
C SER A 142 -3.34 4.69 -3.28
N PHE A 143 -2.05 4.39 -3.31
CA PHE A 143 -1.00 5.29 -2.82
C PHE A 143 -0.99 6.64 -3.54
N GLY A 144 -1.05 6.66 -4.87
CA GLY A 144 -1.09 7.92 -5.62
C GLY A 144 -2.32 8.77 -5.28
N ARG A 145 -3.48 8.12 -5.06
CA ARG A 145 -4.71 8.83 -4.65
C ARG A 145 -4.60 9.36 -3.22
N ALA A 146 -4.07 8.57 -2.30
CA ALA A 146 -3.81 8.98 -0.92
C ALA A 146 -2.86 10.18 -0.87
N CYS A 147 -1.78 10.17 -1.67
CA CYS A 147 -0.90 11.32 -1.85
C CYS A 147 -1.65 12.55 -2.34
N ARG A 148 -2.55 12.42 -3.32
CA ARG A 148 -3.36 13.56 -3.79
C ARG A 148 -4.29 14.09 -2.71
N MET A 149 -4.84 13.23 -1.85
CA MET A 149 -5.74 13.63 -0.77
C MET A 149 -5.05 14.44 0.33
N ILE A 150 -3.78 14.13 0.63
CA ILE A 150 -3.01 14.89 1.64
C ILE A 150 -2.38 16.18 1.10
N ASP A 151 -2.61 16.47 -0.19
CA ASP A 151 -1.96 17.56 -0.88
C ASP A 151 -2.82 18.82 -0.87
N ALA A 152 -2.39 19.81 -0.08
CA ALA A 152 -3.20 20.97 0.31
C ALA A 152 -3.30 22.07 -0.76
N ASP A 153 -2.40 22.11 -1.75
CA ASP A 153 -2.38 23.15 -2.79
C ASP A 153 -2.78 22.56 -4.15
N GLN A 154 -4.03 22.80 -4.54
CA GLN A 154 -4.61 22.29 -5.79
C GLN A 154 -4.57 23.30 -6.93
N ASP A 155 -4.13 24.54 -6.67
CA ASP A 155 -4.21 25.65 -7.63
C ASP A 155 -3.11 25.60 -8.70
N GLY A 156 -2.26 24.57 -8.67
CA GLY A 156 -1.36 24.20 -9.77
C GLY A 156 -0.20 25.17 -10.03
N SER A 157 -0.04 26.21 -9.21
CA SER A 157 0.95 27.27 -9.42
C SER A 157 2.37 26.88 -8.97
N LYS A 158 2.51 25.94 -8.01
CA LYS A 158 3.81 25.46 -7.49
C LYS A 158 3.77 23.97 -7.12
N ALA A 159 4.94 23.32 -7.19
CA ALA A 159 5.10 21.95 -6.69
C ALA A 159 4.90 21.90 -5.18
N THR A 160 3.89 21.15 -4.76
CA THR A 160 3.50 20.99 -3.37
C THR A 160 4.52 20.19 -2.57
N PRO A 161 4.52 20.24 -1.22
CA PRO A 161 5.39 19.40 -0.40
C PRO A 161 5.24 17.90 -0.66
N VAL A 162 4.06 17.44 -1.09
CA VAL A 162 3.79 16.04 -1.45
C VAL A 162 4.43 15.73 -2.80
N LEU A 163 4.16 16.56 -3.82
CA LEU A 163 4.69 16.35 -5.17
C LEU A 163 6.22 16.37 -5.18
N ARG A 164 6.84 17.30 -4.45
CA ARG A 164 8.31 17.35 -4.32
C ARG A 164 8.90 16.06 -3.76
N ARG A 165 8.24 15.42 -2.78
CA ARG A 165 8.72 14.15 -2.21
C ARG A 165 8.59 13.00 -3.22
N LEU A 166 7.50 12.97 -3.98
CA LEU A 166 7.32 11.98 -5.05
C LEU A 166 8.40 12.14 -6.13
N GLN A 167 8.75 13.37 -6.52
CA GLN A 167 9.83 13.65 -7.46
C GLN A 167 11.20 13.20 -6.90
N ILE A 168 11.50 13.53 -5.63
CA ILE A 168 12.74 13.07 -4.96
C ILE A 168 12.83 11.54 -4.93
N MET A 169 11.71 10.84 -4.74
CA MET A 169 11.68 9.37 -4.77
C MET A 169 11.95 8.81 -6.17
N GLU A 170 11.42 9.46 -7.20
CA GLU A 170 11.63 9.05 -8.60
C GLU A 170 13.12 9.10 -8.96
N ASP A 171 13.81 10.15 -8.52
CA ASP A 171 15.24 10.38 -8.74
C ASP A 171 16.17 9.61 -7.78
N ALA A 172 15.62 8.95 -6.74
CA ALA A 172 16.43 8.27 -5.73
C ALA A 172 17.25 7.11 -6.34
N PRO A 173 18.53 6.93 -6.01
CA PRO A 173 19.36 5.88 -6.60
C PRO A 173 18.96 4.48 -6.10
N ASP A 174 18.45 4.39 -4.87
CA ASP A 174 18.19 3.14 -4.19
C ASP A 174 16.85 3.14 -3.42
N PHE A 175 16.49 1.97 -2.91
CA PHE A 175 15.25 1.77 -2.17
C PHE A 175 15.25 2.46 -0.79
N ASP A 176 16.40 2.73 -0.20
CA ASP A 176 16.48 3.37 1.11
C ASP A 176 16.15 4.87 1.02
N GLY A 177 16.63 5.54 -0.03
CA GLY A 177 16.21 6.90 -0.37
C GLY A 177 14.70 7.02 -0.61
N ILE A 178 14.10 6.02 -1.28
CA ILE A 178 12.65 5.94 -1.49
C ILE A 178 11.93 5.74 -0.14
N ARG A 179 12.36 4.78 0.68
CA ARG A 179 11.77 4.47 2.00
C ARG A 179 11.72 5.69 2.91
N HIS A 180 12.78 6.49 2.95
CA HIS A 180 12.82 7.69 3.78
C HIS A 180 11.68 8.67 3.43
N GLN A 181 11.47 8.93 2.14
CA GLN A 181 10.39 9.81 1.69
C GLN A 181 9.00 9.19 1.93
N LEU A 182 8.85 7.88 1.73
CA LEU A 182 7.61 7.17 2.03
C LEU A 182 7.21 7.32 3.50
N TYR A 183 8.16 7.22 4.45
CA TYR A 183 7.85 7.43 5.87
C TYR A 183 7.31 8.83 6.13
N SER A 184 7.87 9.84 5.46
CA SER A 184 7.36 11.21 5.55
C SER A 184 5.94 11.32 4.99
N LEU A 185 5.64 10.69 3.85
CA LEU A 185 4.31 10.72 3.24
C LEU A 185 3.28 9.99 4.12
N ILE A 186 3.64 8.84 4.69
CA ILE A 186 2.77 8.11 5.62
C ILE A 186 2.49 8.92 6.89
N ARG A 187 3.45 9.70 7.42
CA ARG A 187 3.19 10.65 8.52
C ARG A 187 2.14 11.68 8.15
N MET A 188 2.21 12.22 6.92
CA MET A 188 1.22 13.17 6.43
C MET A 188 -0.17 12.54 6.28
N MET A 189 -0.24 11.31 5.73
CA MET A 189 -1.49 10.53 5.64
C MET A 189 -2.11 10.28 7.01
N ARG A 190 -1.30 9.86 7.98
CA ARG A 190 -1.76 9.72 9.37
C ARG A 190 -2.33 11.01 9.93
N ASN A 191 -1.65 12.14 9.72
CA ASN A 191 -2.08 13.42 10.28
C ASN A 191 -3.42 13.89 9.71
N GLN A 192 -3.79 13.44 8.51
CA GLN A 192 -5.04 13.77 7.83
C GLN A 192 -6.03 12.58 7.78
N ASP A 193 -5.76 11.50 8.52
CA ASP A 193 -6.61 10.29 8.57
C ASP A 193 -6.91 9.65 7.21
N VAL A 194 -5.96 9.78 6.26
CA VAL A 194 -6.08 9.21 4.90
C VAL A 194 -5.66 7.75 4.92
N LYS A 195 -6.64 6.85 4.75
CA LYS A 195 -6.42 5.40 4.70
C LYS A 195 -5.65 4.97 3.44
N LEU A 196 -4.97 3.83 3.52
CA LEU A 196 -4.16 3.27 2.44
C LEU A 196 -4.46 1.77 2.21
N ASP A 197 -4.49 1.36 0.94
CA ASP A 197 -4.46 -0.04 0.52
C ASP A 197 -3.03 -0.60 0.66
N TYR A 198 -2.76 -1.25 1.80
CA TYR A 198 -1.45 -1.83 2.06
C TYR A 198 -1.15 -3.09 1.23
N GLN A 199 -2.17 -3.74 0.65
CA GLN A 199 -1.95 -4.87 -0.25
C GLN A 199 -1.25 -4.37 -1.52
N ALA A 200 -1.83 -3.37 -2.18
CA ALA A 200 -1.25 -2.76 -3.38
C ALA A 200 0.06 -2.03 -3.05
N PHE A 201 0.13 -1.35 -1.92
CA PHE A 201 1.34 -0.65 -1.52
C PHE A 201 2.53 -1.60 -1.30
N ALA A 202 2.33 -2.77 -0.66
CA ALA A 202 3.40 -3.75 -0.50
C ALA A 202 3.87 -4.35 -1.84
N GLN A 203 2.97 -4.51 -2.81
CA GLN A 203 3.32 -4.89 -4.18
C GLN A 203 4.22 -3.85 -4.83
N ASP A 204 3.90 -2.57 -4.63
CA ASP A 204 4.70 -1.46 -5.14
C ASP A 204 6.10 -1.43 -4.50
N LEU A 205 6.19 -1.63 -3.18
CA LEU A 205 7.47 -1.72 -2.45
C LEU A 205 8.36 -2.86 -2.97
N TYR A 206 7.78 -4.00 -3.33
CA TYR A 206 8.51 -5.10 -3.97
C TYR A 206 9.02 -4.69 -5.36
N LEU A 207 8.15 -4.14 -6.21
CA LEU A 207 8.52 -3.74 -7.58
C LEU A 207 9.54 -2.60 -7.62
N LEU A 208 9.52 -1.68 -6.65
CA LEU A 208 10.47 -0.56 -6.58
C LEU A 208 11.92 -0.99 -6.37
N GLN A 209 12.14 -2.19 -5.85
CA GLN A 209 13.47 -2.76 -5.68
C GLN A 209 14.00 -3.39 -6.98
N LEU A 210 13.13 -3.62 -7.96
CA LEU A 210 13.49 -4.22 -9.25
C LEU A 210 13.73 -3.11 -10.28
N SER A 211 14.98 -2.96 -10.76
CA SER A 211 15.40 -1.88 -11.65
C SER A 211 14.49 -1.68 -12.86
N GLY A 212 14.09 -2.77 -13.53
CA GLY A 212 13.21 -2.74 -14.71
C GLY A 212 11.71 -2.58 -14.41
N ARG A 213 11.30 -2.30 -13.16
CA ARG A 213 9.89 -2.13 -12.77
C ARG A 213 9.60 -0.79 -12.08
N ARG A 214 10.63 -0.09 -11.59
CA ARG A 214 10.51 1.22 -10.91
C ARG A 214 9.65 2.23 -11.68
N ALA A 215 9.99 2.49 -12.94
CA ALA A 215 9.27 3.46 -13.77
C ALA A 215 7.77 3.14 -13.88
N SER A 216 7.40 1.85 -13.95
CA SER A 216 6.00 1.44 -14.02
C SER A 216 5.21 1.73 -12.74
N VAL A 217 5.88 1.69 -11.58
CA VAL A 217 5.29 2.03 -10.28
C VAL A 217 5.03 3.53 -10.20
N PHE A 218 6.05 4.35 -10.48
CA PHE A 218 5.91 5.81 -10.48
C PHE A 218 4.87 6.28 -11.51
N HIS A 219 4.86 5.69 -12.70
CA HIS A 219 3.83 5.99 -13.70
C HIS A 219 2.41 5.66 -13.22
N ARG A 220 2.23 4.50 -12.55
CA ARG A 220 0.93 4.13 -11.94
C ARG A 220 0.53 5.12 -10.84
N TRP A 221 1.45 5.50 -9.96
CA TRP A 221 1.20 6.48 -8.90
C TRP A 221 0.85 7.86 -9.47
N ALA A 222 1.56 8.32 -10.49
CA ALA A 222 1.28 9.58 -11.17
C ALA A 222 -0.14 9.57 -11.79
N ARG A 223 -0.52 8.48 -12.49
CA ARG A 223 -1.88 8.32 -13.02
C ARG A 223 -2.94 8.37 -11.93
N GLN A 224 -2.70 7.75 -10.78
CA GLN A 224 -3.62 7.78 -9.63
C GLN A 224 -3.71 9.17 -8.98
N TYR A 225 -2.57 9.86 -8.90
CA TYR A 225 -2.46 11.19 -8.29
C TYR A 225 -3.14 12.28 -9.13
N TYR A 226 -2.92 12.28 -10.46
CA TYR A 226 -3.51 13.26 -11.39
C TYR A 226 -4.89 12.88 -11.92
N ALA A 227 -5.38 11.68 -11.63
CA ALA A 227 -6.72 11.28 -12.05
C ALA A 227 -7.77 12.24 -11.49
N VAL A 228 -8.49 12.90 -12.41
CA VAL A 228 -9.63 13.76 -12.10
C VAL A 228 -10.74 12.87 -11.55
N HIS A 229 -10.95 12.92 -10.24
CA HIS A 229 -12.16 12.35 -9.69
C HIS A 229 -13.30 13.30 -10.05
N LYS A 230 -14.18 12.91 -10.99
CA LYS A 230 -15.53 13.47 -11.02
C LYS A 230 -16.20 13.06 -9.71
N THR A 231 -16.01 13.82 -8.64
CA THR A 231 -16.86 13.74 -7.46
C THR A 231 -18.29 14.10 -7.89
N ALA A 232 -19.29 13.54 -7.21
CA ALA A 232 -20.70 13.82 -7.50
C ALA A 232 -21.04 15.33 -7.49
N GLU A 233 -20.19 16.15 -6.85
CA GLU A 233 -20.21 17.61 -6.88
C GLU A 233 -20.11 18.19 -8.30
N THR A 234 -19.37 17.56 -9.22
CA THR A 234 -19.32 18.02 -10.62
C THR A 234 -20.65 17.77 -11.33
N LYS A 235 -21.40 16.72 -10.95
CA LYS A 235 -22.73 16.44 -11.53
C LYS A 235 -23.83 17.33 -10.95
N GLU A 236 -23.75 17.70 -9.67
CA GLU A 236 -24.66 18.70 -9.07
C GLU A 236 -24.37 20.10 -9.58
N GLY A 237 -23.10 20.49 -9.74
CA GLY A 237 -22.69 21.75 -10.36
C GLY A 237 -23.07 21.85 -11.85
N GLU A 238 -22.91 20.77 -12.62
CA GLU A 238 -23.35 20.70 -14.03
C GLU A 238 -24.89 20.67 -14.17
N LYS A 239 -25.61 20.00 -13.26
CA LYS A 239 -27.08 20.05 -13.23
C LYS A 239 -27.58 21.44 -12.84
N ALA A 240 -26.98 22.08 -11.84
CA ALA A 240 -27.35 23.43 -11.40
C ALA A 240 -27.10 24.47 -12.51
N LYS A 241 -25.95 24.40 -13.21
CA LYS A 241 -25.68 25.25 -14.38
C LYS A 241 -26.67 25.02 -15.53
N ARG A 242 -26.96 23.76 -15.89
CA ARG A 242 -27.94 23.45 -16.94
C ARG A 242 -29.37 23.88 -16.59
N THR A 243 -29.74 23.85 -15.32
CA THR A 243 -31.08 24.28 -14.87
C THR A 243 -31.19 25.81 -14.92
N ALA A 244 -30.12 26.54 -14.60
CA ALA A 244 -30.07 28.00 -14.69
C ALA A 244 -30.06 28.52 -16.14
N GLU A 245 -29.36 27.84 -17.06
CA GLU A 245 -29.30 28.23 -18.48
C GLU A 245 -30.65 28.02 -19.20
N VAL A 246 -31.42 26.99 -18.82
CA VAL A 246 -32.76 26.73 -19.35
C VAL A 246 -33.79 27.75 -18.84
N GLN A 247 -33.61 28.30 -17.63
CA GLN A 247 -34.49 29.35 -17.09
C GLN A 247 -34.21 30.75 -17.67
N GLN A 248 -32.98 31.02 -18.14
CA GLN A 248 -32.64 32.31 -18.78
C GLN A 248 -33.03 32.42 -20.25
N HIS A 249 -33.26 31.31 -20.96
CA HIS A 249 -33.65 31.30 -22.38
C HIS A 249 -35.16 31.03 -22.59
N GLY A 250 -35.94 30.98 -21.50
CA GLY A 250 -37.39 30.76 -21.52
C GLY A 250 -38.24 32.00 -21.24
N GLN A 251 -37.67 33.20 -21.30
CA GLN A 251 -38.39 34.49 -21.24
C GLN A 251 -38.21 35.28 -22.52
#